data_AF-J3NKU2-F1
#
_entry.id   AF-J3NKU2-F1
#
_cell.length_a   1.000
_cell.length_b   1.000
_cell.length_c   1.000
_cell.angle_alpha   90.00
_cell.angle_beta   90.00
_cell.angle_gamma   90.00
#
_symmetry.space_group_name_H-M   'P 1'
#
loop_
_entity.id
_entity.type
_entity.pdbx_description
1 polymer ?
#
loop_
_entity_poly.entity_id
_entity_poly.type
_entity_poly.pdbx_seq_one_letter_code
_entity_poly.pdbx_strand_id
1 'polypeptide(L)'
;MGEPGGRYARVVRRFERWADALRAVVERRDDEGGLVAGGGGGDDVAFVEVLDPAWRDECAALARKLGGWRRQLVGLAVRGGDGQAATSSLAVVLAACRELVHDMLAELDVMERIEREALRQETEWIEHMSRDDGSDDTLKAGAIWRVL
;
A
#
# COMPACT_ATOMS: atom_id res chain seq x y z
N MET A 1 8.57 14.00 25.80
CA MET A 1 7.20 13.79 25.32
C MET A 1 7.27 13.04 24.00
N GLY A 2 7.11 11.72 24.01
CA GLY A 2 6.97 10.90 22.81
C GLY A 2 5.51 10.46 22.75
N GLU A 3 4.80 10.83 21.69
CA GLU A 3 3.40 10.44 21.51
C GLU A 3 3.26 8.91 21.49
N PRO A 4 2.16 8.34 22.03
CA PRO A 4 1.97 6.90 22.08
C PRO A 4 1.86 6.34 20.66
N GLY A 5 2.77 5.42 20.31
CA GLY A 5 2.81 4.75 19.01
C GLY A 5 3.55 5.54 17.94
N GLY A 6 4.87 5.71 18.12
CA GLY A 6 5.77 6.56 17.32
C GLY A 6 5.65 6.45 15.80
N ARG A 7 6.37 7.31 15.07
CA ARG A 7 6.23 7.53 13.61
C ARG A 7 5.99 6.27 12.77
N TYR A 8 6.70 5.17 13.05
CA TYR A 8 6.48 3.87 12.42
C TYR A 8 5.02 3.37 12.52
N ALA A 9 4.48 3.31 13.73
CA ALA A 9 3.12 2.80 13.95
C ALA A 9 2.05 3.72 13.33
N ARG A 10 2.34 5.01 13.14
CA ARG A 10 1.45 5.91 12.36
C ARG A 10 1.43 5.56 10.88
N VAL A 11 2.60 5.29 10.30
CA VAL A 11 2.74 4.86 8.90
C VAL A 11 2.03 3.53 8.66
N VAL A 12 2.20 2.56 9.57
CA VAL A 12 1.51 1.27 9.51
C VAL A 12 0.00 1.43 9.61
N ARG A 13 -0.51 2.14 10.63
CA ARG A 13 -1.96 2.37 10.77
C ARG A 13 -2.58 3.07 9.57
N ARG A 14 -1.83 3.96 8.90
CA ARG A 14 -2.33 4.64 7.70
C ARG A 14 -2.47 3.66 6.53
N PHE A 15 -1.48 2.79 6.35
CA PHE A 15 -1.54 1.72 5.37
C PHE A 15 -2.67 0.72 5.65
N GLU A 16 -2.84 0.28 6.90
CA GLU A 16 -3.90 -0.66 7.26
C GLU A 16 -5.29 -0.11 6.92
N ARG A 17 -5.58 1.14 7.29
CA ARG A 17 -6.86 1.78 6.94
C ARG A 17 -7.09 1.85 5.43
N TRP A 18 -6.03 2.16 4.68
CA TRP A 18 -6.09 2.17 3.23
C TRP A 18 -6.32 0.77 2.65
N ALA A 19 -5.64 -0.25 3.18
CA ALA A 19 -5.78 -1.63 2.74
C ALA A 19 -7.19 -2.19 3.03
N ASP A 20 -7.78 -1.82 4.16
CA ASP A 20 -9.16 -2.17 4.49
C ASP A 20 -10.16 -1.50 3.55
N ALA A 21 -9.94 -0.22 3.20
CA ALA A 21 -10.75 0.48 2.20
C ALA A 21 -10.62 -0.16 0.81
N LEU A 22 -9.40 -0.51 0.38
CA LEU A 22 -9.14 -1.24 -0.86
C LEU A 22 -9.92 -2.56 -0.91
N ARG A 23 -9.88 -3.36 0.16
CA ARG A 23 -10.65 -4.62 0.24
C ARG A 23 -12.14 -4.37 0.08
N ALA A 24 -12.69 -3.38 0.77
CA ALA A 24 -14.10 -3.04 0.68
C ALA A 24 -14.52 -2.60 -0.74
N VAL A 25 -13.64 -1.91 -1.47
CA VAL A 25 -13.89 -1.53 -2.88
C VAL A 25 -13.87 -2.77 -3.78
N VAL A 26 -12.89 -3.65 -3.62
CA VAL A 26 -12.77 -4.88 -4.42
C VAL A 26 -13.95 -5.82 -4.16
N GLU A 27 -14.34 -6.04 -2.90
CA GLU A 27 -15.50 -6.88 -2.54
C GLU A 27 -16.80 -6.37 -3.17
N ARG A 28 -17.03 -5.04 -3.17
CA ARG A 28 -18.20 -4.45 -3.83
C ARG A 28 -18.21 -4.71 -5.34
N ARG A 29 -17.05 -4.65 -5.99
CA ARG A 29 -16.93 -4.93 -7.43
C ARG A 29 -17.23 -6.40 -7.76
N ASP A 30 -16.80 -7.32 -6.90
CA ASP A 30 -17.06 -8.75 -7.04
C ASP A 30 -18.55 -9.10 -6.80
N ASP A 31 -19.18 -8.49 -5.79
CA ASP A 31 -20.59 -8.73 -5.45
C ASP A 31 -21.58 -8.11 -6.46
N GLU A 32 -21.24 -6.97 -7.08
CA GLU A 32 -22.06 -6.30 -8.10
C GLU A 32 -21.83 -6.86 -9.53
N GLY A 33 -21.04 -7.92 -9.66
CA GLY A 33 -20.85 -8.64 -10.93
C GLY A 33 -20.17 -7.81 -12.02
N GLY A 34 -19.36 -6.82 -11.65
CA GLY A 34 -18.63 -5.96 -12.59
C GLY A 34 -19.49 -5.03 -13.43
N LEU A 35 -20.80 -4.97 -13.21
CA LEU A 35 -21.69 -4.04 -13.90
C LEU A 35 -21.92 -2.83 -13.02
N VAL A 36 -21.29 -1.71 -13.39
CA VAL A 36 -21.83 -0.38 -13.13
C VAL A 36 -23.32 -0.47 -13.48
N ALA A 37 -24.19 -0.43 -12.47
CA ALA A 37 -25.61 -0.59 -12.65
C ALA A 37 -26.15 0.57 -13.48
N GLY A 38 -26.14 0.39 -14.81
CA GLY A 38 -26.95 1.12 -15.76
C GLY A 38 -28.41 0.87 -15.40
N GLY A 39 -28.96 1.67 -14.49
CA GLY A 39 -30.33 1.46 -14.04
C GLY A 39 -30.72 2.13 -12.73
N GLY A 40 -30.14 3.28 -12.36
CA GLY A 40 -30.69 4.03 -11.23
C GLY A 40 -29.75 5.03 -10.59
N GLY A 41 -29.49 6.14 -11.28
CA GLY A 41 -29.11 7.43 -10.69
C GLY A 41 -28.02 7.39 -9.62
N GLY A 42 -26.76 7.37 -10.04
CA GLY A 42 -25.62 7.62 -9.16
C GLY A 42 -24.33 7.16 -9.80
N ASP A 43 -23.62 8.10 -10.41
CA ASP A 43 -22.23 8.02 -10.82
C ASP A 43 -21.33 7.74 -9.60
N ASP A 44 -21.28 6.50 -9.12
CA ASP A 44 -20.48 6.12 -7.95
C ASP A 44 -19.63 4.90 -8.27
N VAL A 45 -18.80 5.02 -9.30
CA VAL A 45 -17.69 4.08 -9.54
C VAL A 45 -16.74 4.21 -8.34
N ALA A 46 -16.73 3.21 -7.47
CA ALA A 46 -15.85 3.19 -6.31
C ALA A 46 -14.40 2.96 -6.79
N PHE A 47 -13.63 4.04 -6.90
CA PHE A 47 -12.19 4.00 -7.20
C PHE A 47 -11.37 3.68 -5.95
N VAL A 48 -10.24 3.01 -6.13
CA VAL A 48 -9.26 2.86 -5.05
C VAL A 48 -8.62 4.21 -4.77
N GLU A 49 -8.81 4.74 -3.56
CA GLU A 49 -8.12 5.95 -3.14
C GLU A 49 -6.60 5.72 -3.15
N VAL A 50 -5.85 6.60 -3.79
CA VAL A 50 -4.38 6.53 -3.81
C VAL A 50 -3.86 6.91 -2.43
N LEU A 51 -2.92 6.12 -1.92
CA LEU A 51 -2.23 6.45 -0.68
C LEU A 51 -1.35 7.68 -0.92
N ASP A 52 -1.55 8.72 -0.12
CA ASP A 52 -0.89 10.03 -0.22
C ASP A 52 0.63 9.93 -0.49
N PRO A 53 1.18 10.65 -1.50
CA PRO A 53 2.61 10.66 -1.79
C PRO A 53 3.51 10.93 -0.57
N ALA A 54 3.03 11.73 0.39
CA ALA A 54 3.74 12.00 1.62
C ALA A 54 4.00 10.72 2.46
N TRP A 55 3.13 9.71 2.37
CA TRP A 55 3.34 8.44 3.06
C TRP A 55 4.54 7.67 2.52
N ARG A 56 4.75 7.64 1.20
CA ARG A 56 5.96 7.03 0.59
C ARG A 56 7.23 7.75 1.04
N ASP A 57 7.20 9.08 1.12
CA ASP A 57 8.32 9.86 1.66
C ASP A 57 8.60 9.55 3.13
N GLU A 58 7.55 9.33 3.93
CA GLU A 58 7.66 8.89 5.31
C GLU A 58 8.23 7.47 5.44
N CYS A 59 7.82 6.52 4.60
CA CYS A 59 8.40 5.18 4.50
C CYS A 59 9.89 5.27 4.16
N ALA A 60 10.27 6.03 3.14
CA ALA A 60 11.67 6.22 2.75
C ALA A 60 12.51 6.90 3.85
N ALA A 61 11.94 7.85 4.59
CA ALA A 61 12.61 8.47 5.73
C ALA A 61 12.83 7.48 6.89
N LEU A 62 11.82 6.64 7.19
CA LEU A 62 11.93 5.59 8.20
C LEU A 62 12.93 4.51 7.80
N ALA A 63 12.90 4.04 6.55
CA ALA A 63 13.82 3.04 6.02
C ALA A 63 15.28 3.52 6.10
N ARG A 64 15.57 4.78 5.74
CA ARG A 64 16.92 5.37 5.90
C ARG A 64 17.36 5.39 7.35
N LYS A 65 16.47 5.76 8.28
CA LYS A 65 16.76 5.83 9.71
C LYS A 65 17.02 4.45 10.31
N LEU A 66 16.13 3.49 10.05
CA LEU A 66 16.24 2.09 10.47
C LEU A 66 17.50 1.44 9.89
N GLY A 67 17.82 1.68 8.61
CA GLY A 67 19.07 1.24 8.00
C GLY A 67 20.31 1.83 8.65
N GLY A 68 20.24 3.08 9.11
CA GLY A 68 21.27 3.72 9.94
C GLY A 68 21.46 2.98 11.27
N TRP A 69 20.37 2.70 11.98
CA TRP A 69 20.40 1.94 13.24
C TRP A 69 20.93 0.52 13.04
N ARG A 70 20.55 -0.18 11.97
CA ARG A 70 21.07 -1.51 11.62
C ARG A 70 22.60 -1.48 11.51
N ARG A 71 23.15 -0.51 10.77
CA ARG A 71 24.61 -0.36 10.63
C ARG A 71 25.30 -0.06 11.97
N GLN A 72 24.70 0.78 12.80
CA GLN A 72 25.22 1.09 14.13
C GLN A 72 25.22 -0.15 15.05
N LEU A 73 24.13 -0.93 15.06
CA LEU A 73 24.00 -2.15 15.86
C LEU A 73 25.01 -3.23 15.42
N VAL A 74 25.26 -3.38 14.12
CA VAL A 74 26.32 -4.26 13.60
C VAL A 74 27.70 -3.76 14.06
N GLY A 75 27.96 -2.46 13.96
CA GLY A 75 29.23 -1.87 14.40
C GLY A 75 29.50 -2.00 15.91
N LEU A 76 28.45 -2.09 16.74
CA LEU A 76 28.57 -2.34 18.18
C LEU A 76 28.90 -3.80 18.49
N ALA A 77 28.36 -4.76 17.72
CA ALA A 77 28.67 -6.18 17.88
C ALA A 77 30.15 -6.49 17.59
N VAL A 78 30.70 -5.91 16.52
CA VAL A 78 32.12 -6.08 16.14
C VAL A 78 33.09 -5.54 17.18
N ARG A 79 32.70 -4.48 17.92
CA ARG A 79 33.52 -3.91 19.00
C ARG A 79 33.45 -4.70 20.31
N GLY A 80 32.50 -5.62 20.44
CA GLY A 80 32.22 -6.38 21.66
C GLY A 80 33.07 -7.63 21.87
N GLY A 81 33.87 -8.05 20.88
CA GLY A 81 34.78 -9.20 20.96
C GLY A 81 34.06 -10.55 20.95
N ASP A 82 34.32 -11.34 19.91
CA ASP A 82 33.64 -12.60 19.58
C ASP A 82 33.85 -13.77 20.58
N GLY A 83 34.58 -13.56 21.67
CA GLY A 83 35.00 -14.63 22.60
C GLY A 83 34.34 -14.65 23.98
N GLN A 84 33.79 -13.53 24.49
CA GLN A 84 33.28 -13.43 25.87
C GLN A 84 31.81 -13.01 25.98
N ALA A 85 31.19 -12.61 24.87
CA ALA A 85 29.90 -11.93 24.83
C ALA A 85 28.69 -12.82 24.50
N ALA A 86 28.89 -14.10 24.14
CA ALA A 86 27.82 -14.98 23.65
C ALA A 86 26.67 -15.26 24.65
N THR A 87 26.82 -14.90 25.92
CA THR A 87 25.81 -15.09 26.97
C THR A 87 25.47 -13.82 27.76
N SER A 88 26.02 -12.66 27.36
CA SER A 88 25.71 -11.40 28.04
C SER A 88 24.27 -10.98 27.73
N SER A 89 23.52 -10.53 28.75
CA SER A 89 22.16 -10.00 28.58
C SER A 89 22.11 -8.84 27.58
N LEU A 90 23.19 -8.07 27.47
CA LEU A 90 23.34 -7.02 26.46
C LEU A 90 23.43 -7.60 25.04
N ALA A 91 24.14 -8.71 24.85
CA ALA A 91 24.24 -9.35 23.53
C ALA A 91 22.89 -9.90 23.06
N VAL A 92 22.09 -10.46 23.98
CA VAL A 92 20.72 -10.90 23.70
C VAL A 92 19.83 -9.72 23.32
N VAL A 93 19.89 -8.61 24.07
CA VAL A 93 19.12 -7.39 23.76
C VAL A 93 19.54 -6.79 22.41
N LEU A 94 20.84 -6.71 22.12
CA LEU A 94 21.32 -6.22 20.83
C LEU A 94 20.87 -7.11 19.66
N ALA A 95 20.84 -8.43 19.85
CA ALA A 95 20.30 -9.36 18.85
C ALA A 95 18.82 -9.11 18.62
N ALA A 96 18.01 -9.03 19.68
CA ALA A 96 16.58 -8.71 19.57
C ALA A 96 16.32 -7.35 18.90
N CYS A 97 17.12 -6.33 19.20
CA CYS A 97 17.02 -5.03 18.53
C CYS A 97 17.35 -5.10 17.03
N ARG A 98 18.30 -5.96 16.61
CA ARG A 98 18.63 -6.14 15.20
C ARG A 98 17.50 -6.83 14.45
N GLU A 99 16.93 -7.88 15.02
CA GLU A 99 15.76 -8.58 14.44
C GLU A 99 14.58 -7.62 14.32
N LEU A 100 14.26 -6.85 15.37
CA LEU A 100 13.18 -5.87 15.30
C LEU A 100 13.39 -4.83 14.19
N VAL A 101 14.60 -4.27 14.04
CA VAL A 101 14.90 -3.31 12.97
C VAL A 101 14.85 -3.97 11.60
N HIS A 102 15.24 -5.25 11.48
CA HIS A 102 15.12 -6.02 10.26
C HIS A 102 13.66 -6.22 9.86
N ASP A 103 12.82 -6.67 10.81
CA ASP A 103 11.40 -6.92 10.58
C ASP A 103 10.66 -5.63 10.20
N MET A 104 10.96 -4.51 10.88
CA MET A 104 10.40 -3.20 10.53
C MET A 104 10.78 -2.73 9.12
N LEU A 105 11.99 -3.07 8.65
CA LEU A 105 12.41 -2.76 7.27
C LEU A 105 11.71 -3.66 6.26
N ALA A 106 11.56 -4.95 6.57
CA ALA A 106 10.85 -5.90 5.72
C ALA A 106 9.36 -5.56 5.59
N GLU A 107 8.73 -5.14 6.68
CA GLU A 107 7.32 -4.71 6.69
C GLU A 107 7.12 -3.49 5.78
N LEU A 108 7.97 -2.46 5.89
CA LEU A 108 7.89 -1.27 5.02
C LEU A 108 8.02 -1.62 3.53
N ASP A 109 8.95 -2.52 3.17
CA ASP A 109 9.13 -2.98 1.78
C ASP A 109 7.89 -3.73 1.26
N VAL A 110 7.32 -4.61 2.08
CA VAL A 110 6.09 -5.33 1.75
C VAL A 110 4.92 -4.37 1.55
N MET A 111 4.76 -3.37 2.42
CA MET A 111 3.69 -2.36 2.30
C MET A 111 3.81 -1.55 1.00
N GLU A 112 5.01 -1.09 0.65
CA GLU A 112 5.25 -0.38 -0.63
C GLU A 112 4.98 -1.28 -1.85
N ARG A 113 5.30 -2.57 -1.76
CA ARG A 113 5.01 -3.53 -2.84
C ARG A 113 3.51 -3.76 -3.01
N ILE A 114 2.76 -3.89 -1.92
CA ILE A 114 1.31 -4.06 -1.95
C ILE A 114 0.64 -2.84 -2.58
N GLU A 115 1.04 -1.63 -2.17
CA GLU A 115 0.46 -0.39 -2.71
C GLU A 115 0.73 -0.26 -4.22
N ARG A 116 1.95 -0.54 -4.68
CA ARG A 116 2.28 -0.53 -6.11
C ARG A 116 1.47 -1.53 -6.91
N GLU A 117 1.31 -2.74 -6.38
CA GLU A 117 0.56 -3.80 -7.06
C GLU A 117 -0.93 -3.48 -7.13
N ALA A 118 -1.52 -2.93 -6.06
CA ALA A 118 -2.91 -2.47 -6.06
C ALA A 118 -3.15 -1.37 -7.10
N LEU A 119 -2.25 -0.39 -7.22
CA LEU A 119 -2.36 0.66 -8.24
C LEU A 119 -2.22 0.13 -9.66
N ARG A 120 -1.37 -0.89 -9.87
CA ARG A 120 -1.24 -1.56 -11.18
C ARG A 120 -2.54 -2.26 -11.55
N GLN A 121 -3.12 -3.04 -10.64
CA GLN A 121 -4.39 -3.73 -10.86
C GLN A 121 -5.54 -2.74 -11.12
N GLU A 122 -5.57 -1.62 -10.40
CA GLU A 122 -6.56 -0.55 -10.64
C GLU A 122 -6.42 0.05 -12.04
N THR A 123 -5.20 0.34 -12.47
CA THR A 123 -4.94 0.88 -13.82
C THR A 123 -5.39 -0.09 -14.90
N GLU A 124 -5.07 -1.38 -14.74
CA GLU A 124 -5.50 -2.44 -15.67
C GLU A 124 -7.01 -2.60 -15.71
N TRP A 125 -7.69 -2.49 -14.57
CA TRP A 125 -9.15 -2.52 -14.48
C TRP A 125 -9.80 -1.32 -15.16
N ILE A 126 -9.28 -0.09 -14.94
CA ILE A 126 -9.75 1.13 -15.61
C ILE A 126 -9.59 1.00 -17.13
N GLU A 127 -8.43 0.51 -17.60
CA GLU A 127 -8.18 0.29 -19.03
C GLU A 127 -9.14 -0.76 -19.63
N HIS A 128 -9.40 -1.85 -18.90
CA HIS A 128 -10.34 -2.88 -19.35
C HIS A 128 -11.77 -2.34 -19.44
N MET A 129 -12.23 -1.63 -18.41
CA MET A 129 -13.58 -1.07 -18.35
C MET A 129 -13.79 0.04 -19.40
N SER A 130 -12.81 0.93 -19.58
CA SER A 130 -12.85 1.95 -20.64
C SER A 130 -12.89 1.37 -22.05
N ARG A 131 -12.37 0.15 -22.24
CA ARG A 131 -12.39 -0.54 -23.54
C ARG A 131 -13.71 -1.25 -23.82
N ASP A 132 -14.40 -1.71 -22.78
CA ASP A 132 -15.70 -2.39 -22.88
C ASP A 132 -16.83 -1.38 -23.16
N ASP A 133 -16.79 -0.21 -22.50
CA ASP A 133 -17.73 0.91 -22.70
C ASP A 133 -17.61 1.59 -24.08
N GLY A 134 -16.44 1.49 -24.74
CA GLY A 134 -16.21 2.05 -26.08
C GLY A 134 -16.82 1.25 -27.24
N SER A 135 -17.57 0.17 -26.97
CA SER A 135 -18.17 -0.69 -28.00
C SER A 135 -19.66 -0.45 -28.25
N ASP A 136 -20.32 0.43 -27.47
CA ASP A 136 -21.73 0.80 -27.68
C ASP A 136 -21.91 2.18 -28.35
N ASP A 137 -20.98 2.57 -29.21
CA ASP A 137 -21.07 3.83 -29.98
C ASP A 137 -21.52 3.60 -31.44
N THR A 138 -22.39 2.61 -31.67
CA THR A 138 -22.98 2.40 -33.01
C THR A 138 -24.42 1.90 -32.99
N LEU A 139 -25.31 2.60 -32.28
CA LEU A 139 -26.74 2.48 -32.53
C LEU A 139 -27.38 3.83 -32.91
N LYS A 140 -27.19 4.18 -34.19
CA LYS A 140 -28.15 4.89 -35.05
C LYS A 140 -28.64 6.27 -34.57
N ALA A 141 -27.73 7.20 -34.29
CA ALA A 141 -28.04 8.62 -34.42
C ALA A 141 -27.97 9.02 -35.91
N GLY A 142 -29.08 8.97 -36.65
CA GLY A 142 -29.15 9.59 -37.98
C GLY A 142 -29.98 8.85 -39.03
N ALA A 143 -31.23 8.48 -38.74
CA ALA A 143 -32.16 8.07 -39.78
C ALA A 143 -33.61 8.46 -39.48
N ILE A 144 -33.86 9.70 -39.04
CA ILE A 144 -35.24 10.23 -38.93
C ILE A 144 -35.26 11.73 -39.27
N TRP A 145 -34.93 12.10 -40.51
CA TRP A 145 -35.37 13.39 -41.07
C TRP A 145 -35.56 13.27 -42.59
N ARG A 146 -36.50 12.44 -43.03
CA ARG A 146 -37.22 12.69 -44.29
C ARG A 146 -38.67 12.20 -44.18
N VAL A 147 -39.53 13.00 -44.83
CA VAL A 147 -40.96 12.84 -45.14
C VAL A 147 -41.92 12.98 -43.94
N LEU A 148 -42.93 13.86 -43.90
CA LEU A 148 -43.70 14.63 -44.90
C LEU A 148 -43.99 16.04 -44.36
#